data_AF-N6TXY0-F1
#
_entry.id   AF-N6TXY0-F1
#
_cell.length_a   1.000
_cell.length_b   1.000
_cell.length_c   1.000
_cell.angle_alpha   90.00
_cell.angle_beta   90.00
_cell.angle_gamma   90.00
#
_symmetry.space_group_name_H-M   'P 1'
#
loop_
_entity.id
_entity.type
_entity.pdbx_description
1 polymer ?
#
loop_
_entity_poly.entity_id
_entity_poly.type
_entity_poly.pdbx_seq_one_letter_code
_entity_poly.pdbx_strand_id
1 'polypeptide(L)'
;MPGTVLENLSGRKLSVLVTVLLLSQLACFLVGLISPSPASSQPILATVCVDKNPSADSMDRWFARTCPHRIELSNVAATEQLKSNNLVFAMEMPQHMNDFSRWQQNLAGVLQFDVVYTEGGKLINTMIELTLDARLAYSDKLADGGQTPWTYYKHSKAKRYVAFLIYMDCHFDEHHNMKDKVGYPYSCTMVPLFELGSLYHDYYLLNLRIIYDERLNLNTHLGKVDDIYLHIIHMNGGFTKVWVSMKTVFFPLIIGVMIWFWNRVHLLARTPALLEYMLIYLGSALVFLNFPVEYFTLFFDMPYMLLLTDIRQGVFYAMLLSFWLVFTGEHMLIQESGDRNSLKKYWKHLSSIVIGCVSLLVFDLCERGIHLVNPFHSIWVTPIGTNLALTFVICAGLSVGVYFIFLCYMIWRVFKNISVKKSILPSMTQARRLHYEGIMYRFTFLMAATLVCAGITVVSFIFNQYTQGEHKWDDSMDIEWTSVIHTGVYGMWNVYICALLMLYAPSHKQWPSEPLSEEVEFSRLSSDTTATPNEISSLTSFVAKANIE
;
A
#
# COMPACT_ATOMS: atom_id res chain seq x y z
N MET A 1 -36.17 -14.26 -14.41
CA MET A 1 -35.39 -13.13 -13.83
C MET A 1 -34.37 -12.68 -14.86
N PRO A 2 -34.14 -11.37 -15.09
CA PRO A 2 -33.07 -10.95 -16.01
C PRO A 2 -31.70 -11.40 -15.47
N GLY A 3 -30.92 -12.08 -16.30
CA GLY A 3 -29.52 -12.42 -15.97
C GLY A 3 -28.63 -11.17 -15.99
N THR A 4 -27.45 -11.23 -15.37
CA THR A 4 -26.39 -10.23 -15.57
C THR A 4 -25.82 -10.29 -16.98
N VAL A 5 -25.11 -9.23 -17.36
CA VAL A 5 -24.39 -9.12 -18.63
C VAL A 5 -23.48 -10.33 -18.88
N LEU A 6 -22.77 -10.81 -17.86
CA LEU A 6 -21.89 -11.99 -17.95
C LEU A 6 -22.61 -13.30 -18.32
N GLU A 7 -23.87 -13.49 -17.92
CA GLU A 7 -24.64 -14.70 -18.28
C GLU A 7 -25.20 -14.65 -19.71
N ASN A 8 -25.53 -13.47 -20.18
CA ASN A 8 -26.25 -13.28 -21.44
C ASN A 8 -25.33 -12.91 -22.62
N LEU A 9 -24.03 -12.73 -22.38
CA LEU A 9 -23.06 -12.45 -23.43
C LEU A 9 -22.69 -13.75 -24.18
N SER A 10 -22.70 -13.67 -25.51
CA SER A 10 -22.07 -14.70 -26.34
C SER A 10 -20.55 -14.70 -26.08
N GLY A 11 -19.94 -15.89 -26.10
CA GLY A 11 -18.49 -16.05 -25.93
C GLY A 11 -17.65 -15.16 -26.86
N ARG A 12 -18.13 -14.87 -28.07
CA ARG A 12 -17.47 -13.90 -28.98
C ARG A 12 -17.44 -12.49 -28.41
N LYS A 13 -18.56 -11.99 -27.87
CA LYS A 13 -18.63 -10.66 -27.27
C LYS A 13 -17.81 -10.58 -25.99
N LEU A 14 -17.78 -11.67 -25.21
CA LEU A 14 -16.99 -11.75 -23.99
C LEU A 14 -15.51 -11.71 -24.33
N SER A 15 -15.08 -12.47 -25.34
CA SER A 15 -13.71 -12.44 -25.84
C SER A 15 -13.30 -11.04 -26.31
N VAL A 16 -14.16 -10.34 -27.07
CA VAL A 16 -13.87 -8.95 -27.48
C VAL A 16 -13.70 -8.03 -26.26
N LEU A 17 -14.60 -8.11 -25.27
CA LEU A 17 -14.49 -7.29 -24.06
C LEU A 17 -13.20 -7.60 -23.29
N VAL A 18 -12.87 -8.87 -23.09
CA VAL A 18 -11.65 -9.29 -22.40
C VAL A 18 -10.41 -8.83 -23.15
N THR A 19 -10.38 -8.94 -24.48
CA THR A 19 -9.27 -8.43 -25.31
C THR A 19 -9.10 -6.92 -25.15
N VAL A 20 -10.19 -6.15 -25.14
CA VAL A 20 -10.14 -4.69 -24.92
C VAL A 20 -9.58 -4.37 -23.52
N LEU A 21 -10.00 -5.10 -22.49
CA LEU A 21 -9.49 -4.93 -21.13
C LEU A 21 -7.99 -5.29 -21.03
N LEU A 22 -7.55 -6.36 -21.70
CA LEU A 22 -6.14 -6.75 -21.76
C LEU A 22 -5.29 -5.73 -22.53
N LEU A 23 -5.80 -5.16 -23.62
CA LEU A 23 -5.13 -4.07 -24.33
C LEU A 23 -5.03 -2.81 -23.46
N SER A 24 -6.09 -2.49 -22.71
CA SER A 24 -6.06 -1.40 -21.72
C SER A 24 -5.01 -1.66 -20.65
N GLN A 25 -4.88 -2.91 -20.19
CA GLN A 25 -3.86 -3.30 -19.21
C GLN A 25 -2.44 -3.19 -19.80
N LEU A 26 -2.24 -3.65 -21.02
CA LEU A 26 -0.97 -3.52 -21.72
C LEU A 26 -0.59 -2.04 -21.88
N ALA A 27 -1.55 -1.17 -22.22
CA ALA A 27 -1.33 0.26 -22.29
C ALA A 27 -0.86 0.84 -20.94
N CYS A 28 -1.37 0.37 -19.81
CA CYS A 28 -0.92 0.82 -18.48
C CYS A 28 0.54 0.44 -18.19
N PHE A 29 0.98 -0.75 -18.63
CA PHE A 29 2.38 -1.15 -18.56
C PHE A 29 3.27 -0.32 -19.49
N LEU A 30 2.81 -0.05 -20.73
CA LEU A 30 3.54 0.78 -21.70
C LEU A 30 3.71 2.23 -21.22
N VAL A 31 2.71 2.79 -20.54
CA VAL A 31 2.80 4.12 -19.91
C VAL A 31 3.91 4.15 -18.85
N GLY A 32 4.12 3.03 -18.15
CA GLY A 32 5.21 2.89 -17.18
C GLY A 32 6.61 2.95 -17.81
N LEU A 33 6.77 2.46 -19.05
CA LEU A 33 8.05 2.55 -19.78
C LEU A 33 8.44 3.99 -20.13
N ILE A 34 7.47 4.91 -20.14
CA ILE A 34 7.70 6.33 -20.41
C ILE A 34 8.08 7.07 -19.12
N SER A 35 7.71 6.54 -17.95
CA SER A 35 7.94 7.20 -16.67
C SER A 35 9.30 6.87 -16.05
N PRO A 36 9.98 7.87 -15.46
CA PRO A 36 11.21 7.62 -14.71
C PRO A 36 10.93 6.73 -13.49
N SER A 37 11.99 6.24 -12.85
CA SER A 37 11.93 5.55 -11.55
C SER A 37 11.10 6.37 -10.54
N PRO A 38 10.32 5.74 -9.65
CA PRO A 38 9.45 6.49 -8.74
C PRO A 38 10.20 7.39 -7.78
N ALA A 39 11.35 6.95 -7.28
CA ALA A 39 12.17 7.73 -6.35
C ALA A 39 13.62 7.74 -6.81
N SER A 40 14.32 8.84 -6.50
CA SER A 40 15.76 8.97 -6.69
C SER A 40 16.42 9.26 -5.34
N SER A 41 17.66 8.81 -5.18
CA SER A 41 18.48 9.08 -4.00
C SER A 41 19.71 9.88 -4.41
N GLN A 42 20.06 10.89 -3.63
CA GLN A 42 21.25 11.72 -3.86
C GLN A 42 22.06 11.88 -2.57
N PRO A 43 23.36 11.49 -2.55
CA PRO A 43 24.22 11.63 -1.39
C PRO A 43 24.83 13.04 -1.29
N ILE A 44 24.60 13.73 -0.17
CA ILE A 44 25.14 15.07 0.09
C ILE A 44 26.15 15.01 1.24
N LEU A 45 27.41 15.34 0.94
CA LEU A 45 28.44 15.50 1.97
C LEU A 45 28.18 16.76 2.80
N ALA A 46 28.22 16.62 4.13
CA ALA A 46 28.08 17.75 5.04
C ALA A 46 29.29 18.70 4.98
N THR A 47 29.03 20.01 4.93
CA THR A 47 30.06 21.03 5.08
C THR A 47 30.20 21.40 6.56
N VAL A 48 31.41 21.25 7.12
CA VAL A 48 31.66 21.55 8.53
C VAL A 48 31.99 23.02 8.71
N CYS A 49 31.12 23.74 9.41
CA CYS A 49 31.22 25.15 9.71
C CYS A 49 31.47 25.38 11.21
N VAL A 50 32.30 26.38 11.54
CA VAL A 50 32.58 26.73 12.94
C VAL A 50 31.66 27.84 13.44
N ASP A 51 30.92 27.55 14.50
CA ASP A 51 30.18 28.53 15.28
C ASP A 51 30.99 29.02 16.48
N LYS A 52 31.42 30.28 16.44
CA LYS A 52 32.16 30.93 17.54
C LYS A 52 31.29 31.20 18.78
N ASN A 53 29.96 31.30 18.63
CA ASN A 53 29.01 31.63 19.68
C ASN A 53 27.87 30.61 19.73
N PRO A 54 28.10 29.37 20.18
CA PRO A 54 27.07 28.33 20.22
C PRO A 54 25.94 28.62 21.22
N SER A 55 26.18 29.48 22.21
CA SER A 55 25.21 29.83 23.27
C SER A 55 24.22 30.93 22.87
N ALA A 56 24.47 31.64 21.76
CA ALA A 56 23.53 32.60 21.22
C ALA A 56 22.45 31.84 20.42
N ASP A 57 21.38 31.41 21.09
CA ASP A 57 20.31 30.61 20.48
C ASP A 57 19.34 31.49 19.65
N SER A 58 19.88 32.23 18.69
CA SER A 58 19.07 32.91 17.68
C SER A 58 18.58 31.89 16.66
N MET A 59 17.26 31.74 16.52
CA MET A 59 16.64 30.80 15.58
C MET A 59 16.92 31.13 14.11
N ASP A 60 17.34 32.36 13.80
CA ASP A 60 17.56 32.84 12.42
C ASP A 60 19.02 32.74 11.95
N ARG A 61 19.89 32.06 12.70
CA ARG A 61 21.30 31.93 12.33
C ARG A 61 21.54 30.64 11.54
N TRP A 62 21.72 30.80 10.24
CA TRP A 62 21.91 29.71 9.28
C TRP A 62 23.34 29.64 8.77
N PHE A 63 23.90 28.44 8.72
CA PHE A 63 25.20 28.15 8.13
C PHE A 63 24.99 27.51 6.76
N ALA A 64 25.39 28.21 5.71
CA ALA A 64 25.36 27.74 4.34
C ALA A 64 26.70 27.10 3.95
N ARG A 65 26.80 26.52 2.75
CA ARG A 65 28.06 26.02 2.17
C ARG A 65 29.14 27.10 2.11
N THR A 66 28.75 28.37 2.00
CA THR A 66 29.61 29.55 1.93
C THR A 66 30.04 30.08 3.31
N CYS A 67 29.94 29.28 4.37
CA CYS A 67 30.28 29.73 5.72
C CYS A 67 31.75 30.22 5.81
N PRO A 68 32.03 31.27 6.61
CA PRO A 68 33.33 31.95 6.60
C PRO A 68 34.49 31.12 7.17
N HIS A 69 34.19 30.10 7.96
CA HIS A 69 35.19 29.21 8.56
C HIS A 69 34.80 27.75 8.33
N ARG A 70 35.28 27.19 7.21
CA ARG A 70 35.15 25.77 6.88
C ARG A 70 36.36 24.99 7.41
N ILE A 71 36.11 23.82 7.98
CA ILE A 71 37.15 22.90 8.45
C ILE A 71 36.93 21.52 7.81
N GLU A 72 38.00 20.77 7.66
CA GLU A 72 37.97 19.36 7.30
C GLU A 72 38.28 18.55 8.57
N LEU A 73 37.42 17.60 8.93
CA LEU A 73 37.50 16.84 10.19
C LEU A 73 38.77 15.98 10.28
N SER A 74 39.31 15.58 9.12
CA SER A 74 40.58 14.87 9.00
C SER A 74 41.77 15.69 9.50
N ASN A 75 41.70 17.03 9.46
CA ASN A 75 42.77 17.92 9.90
C ASN A 75 42.73 18.18 11.41
N VAL A 76 43.49 17.37 12.16
CA VAL A 76 43.56 17.38 13.63
C VAL A 76 43.98 18.75 14.19
N ALA A 77 44.90 19.46 13.54
CA ALA A 77 45.38 20.77 14.01
C ALA A 77 44.29 21.85 13.99
N ALA A 78 43.28 21.71 13.13
CA ALA A 78 42.17 22.65 13.04
C ALA A 78 41.06 22.37 14.08
N THR A 79 41.02 21.16 14.66
CA THR A 79 39.97 20.73 15.61
C THR A 79 40.43 20.73 17.07
N GLU A 80 41.74 20.75 17.34
CA GLU A 80 42.32 20.70 18.70
C GLU A 80 41.82 21.78 19.67
N GLN A 81 41.46 22.97 19.19
CA GLN A 81 40.98 24.08 20.05
C GLN A 81 39.45 24.24 20.07
N LEU A 82 38.72 23.39 19.35
CA LEU A 82 37.27 23.52 19.19
C LEU A 82 36.53 22.44 20.00
N LYS A 83 35.44 22.85 20.66
CA LYS A 83 34.50 21.91 21.27
C LYS A 83 33.57 21.34 20.20
N SER A 84 33.12 20.09 20.37
CA SER A 84 32.15 19.44 19.47
C SER A 84 30.89 20.30 19.23
N ASN A 85 30.38 20.96 20.27
CA ASN A 85 29.21 21.84 20.20
C ASN A 85 29.39 23.11 19.35
N ASN A 86 30.62 23.45 18.97
CA ASN A 86 30.93 24.58 18.09
C ASN A 86 30.82 24.18 16.60
N LEU A 87 30.75 22.88 16.29
CA LEU A 87 30.70 22.40 14.92
C LEU A 87 29.25 22.34 14.44
N VAL A 88 29.02 22.86 13.24
CA VAL A 88 27.73 22.81 12.55
C VAL A 88 27.94 22.13 11.21
N PHE A 89 27.24 21.03 11.00
CA PHE A 89 27.23 20.29 9.75
C PHE A 89 26.11 20.86 8.87
N ALA A 90 26.50 21.63 7.86
CA ALA A 90 25.59 22.30 6.93
C ALA A 90 25.42 21.46 5.66
N MET A 91 24.18 21.12 5.33
CA MET A 91 23.80 20.34 4.17
C MET A 91 22.71 21.09 3.38
N GLU A 92 23.09 21.65 2.24
CA GLU A 92 22.16 22.31 1.31
C GLU A 92 21.63 21.33 0.27
N MET A 93 20.31 21.34 0.10
CA MET A 93 19.53 20.48 -0.77
C MET A 93 18.77 21.35 -1.79
N PRO A 94 18.79 21.01 -3.09
CA PRO A 94 19.50 19.87 -3.68
C PRO A 94 21.01 20.11 -3.81
N GLN A 95 21.80 19.06 -4.10
CA GLN A 95 23.22 19.22 -4.42
C GLN A 95 23.33 19.78 -5.85
N HIS A 96 24.05 20.89 -6.03
CA HIS A 96 24.27 21.66 -7.28
C HIS A 96 23.24 22.78 -7.52
N MET A 97 23.46 23.62 -8.54
CA MET A 97 22.60 24.76 -8.95
C MET A 97 21.19 24.36 -9.44
N ASN A 98 20.79 23.12 -9.20
CA ASN A 98 19.45 22.63 -9.52
C ASN A 98 18.47 23.12 -8.47
N ASP A 99 17.22 23.33 -8.85
CA ASP A 99 16.11 23.64 -7.97
C ASP A 99 15.22 22.40 -7.80
N PHE A 100 14.62 22.25 -6.63
CA PHE A 100 13.51 21.33 -6.51
C PHE A 100 12.30 21.86 -7.27
N SER A 101 11.45 20.95 -7.71
CA SER A 101 10.17 21.24 -8.32
C SER A 101 9.05 20.68 -7.44
N ARG A 102 7.92 21.39 -7.37
CA ARG A 102 6.69 20.93 -6.67
C ARG A 102 6.08 19.64 -7.24
N TRP A 103 6.57 19.19 -8.39
CA TRP A 103 6.26 17.87 -8.94
C TRP A 103 6.93 16.73 -8.16
N GLN A 104 8.03 17.01 -7.47
CA GLN A 104 8.60 16.13 -6.47
C GLN A 104 7.75 16.34 -5.22
N GLN A 105 7.01 15.31 -4.77
CA GLN A 105 5.95 15.52 -3.77
C GLN A 105 6.43 15.34 -2.34
N ASN A 106 7.48 14.56 -2.10
CA ASN A 106 7.98 14.26 -0.77
C ASN A 106 9.51 14.28 -0.75
N LEU A 107 10.06 14.43 0.46
CA LEU A 107 11.49 14.43 0.71
C LEU A 107 11.78 13.69 2.00
N ALA A 108 12.58 12.65 1.95
CA ALA A 108 13.10 11.98 3.13
C ALA A 108 14.63 12.18 3.19
N GLY A 109 15.17 12.29 4.40
CA GLY A 109 16.60 12.39 4.65
C GLY A 109 17.07 11.24 5.52
N VAL A 110 18.13 10.56 5.07
CA VAL A 110 18.79 9.46 5.79
C VAL A 110 20.26 9.81 5.97
N LEU A 111 20.73 9.78 7.22
CA LEU A 111 22.13 10.03 7.57
C LEU A 111 22.97 8.76 7.47
N GLN A 112 24.18 8.92 6.97
CA GLN A 112 25.26 7.94 7.03
C GLN A 112 26.46 8.60 7.71
N PHE A 113 26.94 7.97 8.77
CA PHE A 113 28.14 8.40 9.49
C PHE A 113 29.31 7.50 9.10
N ASP A 114 30.41 8.13 8.68
CA ASP A 114 31.65 7.43 8.45
C ASP A 114 32.52 7.58 9.70
N VAL A 115 32.48 6.55 10.56
CA VAL A 115 33.24 6.49 11.80
C VAL A 115 34.53 5.71 11.54
N VAL A 116 35.68 6.25 11.93
CA VAL A 116 36.99 5.61 11.69
C VAL A 116 37.61 5.05 12.98
N TYR A 117 38.34 3.95 12.82
CA TYR A 117 39.06 3.32 13.93
C TYR A 117 40.31 4.12 14.33
N THR A 118 40.45 4.38 15.64
CA THR A 118 41.61 5.03 16.26
C THR A 118 42.23 4.16 17.35
N GLU A 119 43.57 4.18 17.48
CA GLU A 119 44.26 3.43 18.55
C GLU A 119 43.80 3.90 19.94
N GLY A 120 43.31 2.97 20.76
CA GLY A 120 42.77 3.27 22.10
C GLY A 120 41.29 3.67 22.15
N GLY A 121 40.63 3.81 20.99
CA GLY A 121 39.22 4.21 20.86
C GLY A 121 38.34 3.15 20.21
N LYS A 122 38.53 1.85 20.56
CA LYS A 122 37.63 0.78 20.07
C LYS A 122 36.22 1.06 20.57
N LEU A 123 35.24 1.07 19.67
CA LEU A 123 33.83 1.10 20.03
C LEU A 123 33.52 -0.09 20.96
N ILE A 124 33.16 0.20 22.21
CA ILE A 124 32.88 -0.81 23.24
C ILE A 124 31.53 -1.49 22.97
N ASN A 125 30.56 -0.71 22.51
CA ASN A 125 29.24 -1.16 22.10
C ASN A 125 29.10 -0.98 20.59
N THR A 126 28.45 -1.94 19.92
CA THR A 126 28.12 -1.82 18.49
C THR A 126 26.92 -0.88 18.30
N MET A 127 25.99 -0.83 19.26
CA MET A 127 24.89 0.14 19.28
C MET A 127 25.31 1.45 19.95
N ILE A 128 25.23 2.54 19.20
CA ILE A 128 25.55 3.90 19.65
C ILE A 128 24.26 4.73 19.69
N GLU A 129 24.02 5.39 20.82
CA GLU A 129 22.95 6.38 20.98
C GLU A 129 23.45 7.76 20.55
N LEU A 130 22.89 8.27 19.46
CA LEU A 130 23.21 9.57 18.89
C LEU A 130 22.20 10.62 19.32
N THR A 131 22.66 11.72 19.93
CA THR A 131 21.85 12.90 20.24
C THR A 131 22.16 14.04 19.26
N LEU A 132 21.19 14.40 18.43
CA LEU A 132 21.36 15.40 17.37
C LEU A 132 20.45 16.62 17.54
N ASP A 133 20.98 17.82 17.27
CA ASP A 133 20.22 19.06 17.10
C ASP A 133 20.11 19.39 15.60
N ALA A 134 18.98 19.03 14.99
CA ALA A 134 18.72 19.21 13.56
C ALA A 134 17.74 20.37 13.30
N ARG A 135 18.18 21.36 12.51
CA ARG A 135 17.40 22.54 12.11
C ARG A 135 17.22 22.56 10.61
N LEU A 136 15.99 22.72 10.15
CA LEU A 136 15.64 22.80 8.74
C LEU A 136 15.15 24.20 8.38
N ALA A 137 15.74 24.77 7.34
CA ALA A 137 15.32 26.02 6.71
C ALA A 137 14.94 25.78 5.25
N TYR A 138 14.17 26.72 4.70
CA TYR A 138 13.83 26.75 3.29
C TYR A 138 14.22 28.10 2.67
N SER A 139 14.35 28.11 1.35
CA SER A 139 14.48 29.31 0.54
C SER A 139 13.84 29.08 -0.82
N ASP A 140 13.25 30.12 -1.38
CA ASP A 140 12.60 30.11 -2.69
C ASP A 140 13.40 30.94 -3.69
N LYS A 141 13.27 30.59 -4.98
CA LYS A 141 13.89 31.30 -6.09
C LYS A 141 13.10 32.57 -6.42
N LEU A 142 13.78 33.71 -6.51
CA LEU A 142 13.18 34.95 -7.00
C LEU A 142 13.15 34.95 -8.53
N ALA A 143 12.21 35.72 -9.10
CA ALA A 143 12.07 35.92 -10.55
C ALA A 143 13.35 36.47 -11.20
N ASP A 144 14.16 37.22 -10.45
CA ASP A 144 15.42 37.81 -10.92
C ASP A 144 16.61 36.81 -10.90
N GLY A 145 16.37 35.55 -10.53
CA GLY A 145 17.39 34.50 -10.43
C GLY A 145 18.18 34.48 -9.11
N GLY A 146 17.87 35.39 -8.19
CA GLY A 146 18.36 35.37 -6.81
C GLY A 146 17.62 34.38 -5.92
N GLN A 147 18.09 34.20 -4.68
CA GLN A 147 17.45 33.37 -3.66
C GLN A 147 16.96 34.24 -2.49
N THR A 148 15.82 33.87 -1.89
CA THR A 148 15.39 34.49 -0.63
C THR A 148 16.39 34.18 0.49
N PRO A 149 16.48 35.02 1.54
CA PRO A 149 17.23 34.64 2.73
C PRO A 149 16.63 33.36 3.35
N TRP A 150 17.48 32.53 3.95
CA TRP A 150 17.04 31.30 4.63
C TRP A 150 16.04 31.60 5.73
N THR A 151 14.84 31.04 5.59
CA THR A 151 13.76 31.16 6.57
C THR A 151 13.58 29.86 7.33
N TYR A 152 13.27 29.99 8.62
CA TYR A 152 12.99 28.86 9.49
C TYR A 152 11.82 28.01 8.97
N TYR A 153 12.01 26.70 8.87
CA TYR A 153 10.93 25.75 8.58
C TYR A 153 10.51 24.99 9.84
N LYS A 154 11.40 24.11 10.33
CA LYS A 154 11.16 23.18 11.44
C LYS A 154 12.46 22.90 12.18
N HIS A 155 12.32 22.54 13.44
CA HIS A 155 13.45 22.25 14.32
C HIS A 155 13.11 21.09 15.23
N SER A 156 14.06 20.17 15.38
CA SER A 156 13.96 19.03 16.28
C SER A 156 14.08 19.39 17.79
N LYS A 157 14.27 20.66 18.20
CA LYS A 157 14.27 21.03 19.64
C LYS A 157 12.87 20.90 20.26
N ALA A 158 12.48 19.67 20.56
CA ALA A 158 11.39 19.37 21.46
C ALA A 158 11.88 19.54 22.90
N LYS A 159 11.51 20.69 23.50
CA LYS A 159 11.44 20.96 24.95
C LYS A 159 12.26 20.02 25.87
N ARG A 160 13.46 20.48 26.23
CA ARG A 160 14.19 20.22 27.50
C ARG A 160 14.51 18.77 27.91
N TYR A 161 14.00 17.71 27.28
CA TYR A 161 14.35 16.32 27.62
C TYR A 161 14.26 15.32 26.45
N VAL A 162 14.00 15.77 25.22
CA VAL A 162 13.95 14.85 24.07
C VAL A 162 14.95 15.32 23.03
N ALA A 163 16.22 15.02 23.33
CA ALA A 163 17.21 14.77 22.29
C ALA A 163 16.62 13.78 21.28
N PHE A 164 16.76 14.04 19.97
CA PHE A 164 16.50 13.01 18.98
C PHE A 164 17.57 11.94 19.16
N LEU A 165 17.21 10.88 19.89
CA LEU A 165 18.03 9.71 20.11
C LEU A 165 17.90 8.81 18.90
N ILE A 166 19.03 8.44 18.31
CA ILE A 166 19.03 7.48 17.22
C ILE A 166 20.02 6.38 17.53
N TYR A 167 19.61 5.15 17.24
CA TYR A 167 20.45 3.99 17.36
C TYR A 167 21.15 3.76 16.03
N MET A 168 22.48 3.73 16.09
CA MET A 168 23.31 3.31 14.96
C MET A 168 24.08 2.07 15.38
N ASP A 169 23.94 1.00 14.60
CA ASP A 169 24.75 -0.21 14.76
C ASP A 169 25.98 -0.13 13.85
N CYS A 170 27.16 -0.23 14.45
CA CYS A 170 28.44 -0.18 13.77
C CYS A 170 29.21 -1.47 14.03
N HIS A 171 29.63 -2.12 12.95
CA HIS A 171 30.45 -3.32 13.00
C HIS A 171 31.80 -3.06 12.35
N PHE A 172 32.83 -3.69 12.90
CA PHE A 172 34.15 -3.72 12.29
C PHE A 172 34.37 -5.07 11.63
N ASP A 173 34.78 -5.08 10.37
CA ASP A 173 35.14 -6.31 9.69
C ASP A 173 36.51 -6.80 10.21
N GLU A 174 36.45 -7.77 11.14
CA GLU A 174 37.60 -8.31 11.88
C GLU A 174 38.47 -9.28 11.05
N HIS A 175 38.21 -9.45 9.74
CA HIS A 175 38.92 -10.45 8.94
C HIS A 175 40.45 -10.26 8.81
N HIS A 176 41.05 -9.11 9.16
CA HIS A 176 42.51 -8.83 9.07
C HIS A 176 43.04 -8.06 10.30
N ASN A 177 44.33 -8.25 10.63
CA ASN A 177 45.04 -7.70 11.82
C ASN A 177 44.77 -6.20 12.10
N MET A 178 44.40 -5.88 13.35
CA MET A 178 43.92 -4.55 13.79
C MET A 178 44.98 -3.44 13.86
N LYS A 179 46.28 -3.75 13.85
CA LYS A 179 47.35 -2.75 14.04
C LYS A 179 47.68 -1.95 12.77
N ASP A 180 47.40 -2.51 11.59
CA ASP A 180 47.66 -1.85 10.30
C ASP A 180 46.44 -1.05 9.79
N LYS A 181 45.37 -0.95 10.61
CA LYS A 181 44.05 -0.40 10.22
C LYS A 181 43.66 0.92 10.89
N VAL A 182 44.60 1.68 11.48
CA VAL A 182 44.29 3.02 12.00
C VAL A 182 43.79 3.90 10.85
N GLY A 183 42.57 4.42 10.97
CA GLY A 183 41.91 5.18 9.90
C GLY A 183 40.95 4.39 9.01
N TYR A 184 40.76 3.07 9.22
CA TYR A 184 39.73 2.32 8.50
C TYR A 184 38.31 2.63 9.01
N PRO A 185 37.32 2.78 8.11
CA PRO A 185 35.94 3.06 8.50
C PRO A 185 35.26 1.82 9.08
N TYR A 186 34.39 2.04 10.06
CA TYR A 186 33.40 1.08 10.54
C TYR A 186 32.26 0.96 9.53
N SER A 187 31.69 -0.24 9.39
CA SER A 187 30.46 -0.45 8.63
C SER A 187 29.28 -0.11 9.54
N CYS A 188 28.78 1.11 9.41
CA CYS A 188 27.65 1.61 10.20
C CYS A 188 26.34 1.58 9.40
N THR A 189 25.25 1.31 10.11
CA THR A 189 23.89 1.35 9.54
C THR A 189 23.42 2.78 9.28
N MET A 190 22.67 2.95 8.19
CA MET A 190 22.06 4.23 7.84
C MET A 190 20.90 4.58 8.77
N VAL A 191 20.73 5.86 9.05
CA VAL A 191 19.85 6.39 10.09
C VAL A 191 18.79 7.33 9.50
N PRO A 192 17.48 7.02 9.61
CA PRO A 192 16.43 7.92 9.12
C PRO A 192 16.39 9.19 9.99
N LEU A 193 16.48 10.37 9.37
CA LEU A 193 16.53 11.65 10.06
C LEU A 193 15.19 12.40 9.99
N PHE A 194 14.64 12.59 8.80
CA PHE A 194 13.38 13.31 8.62
C PHE A 194 12.59 12.82 7.41
N GLU A 195 11.28 13.03 7.44
CA GLU A 195 10.38 12.81 6.30
C GLU A 195 9.42 14.00 6.17
N LEU A 196 9.46 14.66 5.00
CA LEU A 196 8.55 15.72 4.62
C LEU A 196 7.46 15.18 3.71
N GLY A 197 6.20 15.38 4.11
CA GLY A 197 5.03 14.97 3.34
C GLY A 197 4.70 15.86 2.14
N SER A 198 5.37 17.03 2.04
CA SER A 198 5.31 17.96 0.91
C SER A 198 6.70 18.54 0.64
N LEU A 199 7.09 18.57 -0.64
CA LEU A 199 8.27 19.30 -1.11
C LEU A 199 7.78 20.52 -1.92
N TYR A 200 7.59 21.64 -1.23
CA TYR A 200 6.97 22.84 -1.78
C TYR A 200 7.97 23.93 -2.18
N HIS A 201 9.08 24.03 -1.45
CA HIS A 201 10.12 25.05 -1.64
C HIS A 201 11.23 24.58 -2.58
N ASP A 202 11.93 25.53 -3.19
CA ASP A 202 12.94 25.23 -4.20
C ASP A 202 14.27 24.76 -3.59
N TYR A 203 14.61 25.28 -2.40
CA TYR A 203 15.84 24.99 -1.67
C TYR A 203 15.58 24.70 -0.21
N TYR A 204 16.33 23.75 0.35
CA TYR A 204 16.31 23.42 1.77
C TYR A 204 17.72 23.39 2.34
N LEU A 205 17.87 23.83 3.59
CA LEU A 205 19.13 23.82 4.33
C LEU A 205 18.94 23.08 5.64
N LEU A 206 19.71 22.02 5.84
CA LEU A 206 19.79 21.29 7.09
C LEU A 206 21.07 21.66 7.83
N ASN A 207 20.92 22.22 9.03
CA ASN A 207 22.00 22.41 9.99
C ASN A 207 21.89 21.37 11.08
N LEU A 208 22.91 20.52 11.18
CA LEU A 208 22.99 19.46 12.16
C LEU A 208 24.11 19.78 13.17
N ARG A 209 23.84 19.62 14.46
CA ARG A 209 24.87 19.66 15.52
C ARG A 209 24.83 18.37 16.33
N ILE A 210 26.01 17.87 16.68
CA ILE A 210 26.16 16.72 17.57
C ILE A 210 26.41 17.27 18.96
N ILE A 211 25.48 17.01 19.90
CA ILE A 211 25.59 17.56 21.25
C ILE A 211 26.48 16.65 22.09
N TYR A 212 27.63 17.14 22.53
CA TYR A 212 28.49 16.42 23.46
C TYR A 212 28.33 16.99 24.88
N ASP A 213 27.97 16.12 25.82
CA ASP A 213 27.93 16.44 27.25
C ASP A 213 28.26 15.20 28.09
N GLU A 214 29.42 15.22 28.75
CA GLU A 214 29.88 14.14 29.62
C GLU A 214 28.99 13.96 30.86
N ARG A 215 28.39 15.03 31.39
CA ARG A 215 27.57 14.95 32.63
C ARG A 215 26.25 14.25 32.40
N LEU A 216 25.70 14.41 31.19
CA LEU A 216 24.44 13.82 30.76
C LEU A 216 24.66 12.52 29.97
N ASN A 217 25.92 12.04 29.86
CA ASN A 217 26.32 10.90 29.04
C ASN A 217 25.83 11.00 27.57
N LEU A 218 25.83 12.21 27.00
CA LEU A 218 25.38 12.45 25.63
C LEU A 218 26.55 12.32 24.66
N ASN A 219 26.41 11.41 23.68
CA ASN A 219 27.38 11.14 22.61
C ASN A 219 28.82 10.85 23.12
N THR A 220 28.98 10.35 24.35
CA THR A 220 30.30 10.02 24.93
C THR A 220 30.95 8.78 24.32
N HIS A 221 30.14 7.92 23.71
CA HIS A 221 30.57 6.66 23.07
C HIS A 221 30.69 6.78 21.55
N LEU A 222 30.51 7.97 20.99
CA LEU A 222 30.70 8.21 19.57
C LEU A 222 32.19 8.18 19.25
N GLY A 223 32.62 7.27 18.39
CA GLY A 223 34.00 7.18 17.91
C GLY A 223 34.43 8.41 17.09
N LYS A 224 35.62 8.36 16.49
CA LYS A 224 36.06 9.46 15.61
C LYS A 224 35.22 9.46 14.33
N VAL A 225 34.39 10.48 14.15
CA VAL A 225 33.65 10.73 12.90
C VAL A 225 34.57 11.45 11.91
N ASP A 226 34.72 10.91 10.71
CA ASP A 226 35.48 11.54 9.63
C ASP A 226 34.56 12.38 8.75
N ASP A 227 33.50 11.77 8.21
CA ASP A 227 32.52 12.44 7.36
C ASP A 227 31.07 12.07 7.72
N ILE A 228 30.14 12.94 7.32
CA ILE A 228 28.70 12.71 7.43
C ILE A 228 28.06 12.96 6.07
N TYR A 229 27.35 11.94 5.57
CA TYR A 229 26.56 12.03 4.36
C TYR A 229 25.07 12.08 4.70
N LEU A 230 24.34 12.92 3.99
CA LEU A 230 22.87 12.93 3.95
C LEU A 230 22.41 12.40 2.61
N HIS A 231 21.83 11.21 2.61
CA HIS A 231 21.12 10.66 1.47
C HIS A 231 19.71 11.23 1.46
N ILE A 232 19.44 12.09 0.49
CA ILE A 232 18.08 12.59 0.26
C ILE A 232 17.35 11.67 -0.69
N ILE A 233 16.11 11.32 -0.36
CA ILE A 233 15.23 10.49 -1.18
C ILE A 233 14.01 11.34 -1.52
N HIS A 234 13.78 11.58 -2.81
CA HIS A 234 12.61 12.33 -3.26
C HIS A 234 11.87 11.58 -4.36
N MET A 235 10.55 11.74 -4.42
CA MET A 235 9.78 11.20 -5.54
C MET A 235 10.07 11.98 -6.81
N ASN A 236 10.29 11.28 -7.93
CA ASN A 236 10.64 11.90 -9.19
C ASN A 236 9.43 12.64 -9.79
N GLY A 237 9.66 13.89 -10.24
CA GLY A 237 8.61 14.72 -10.80
C GLY A 237 8.02 14.16 -12.10
N GLY A 238 8.84 13.50 -12.93
CA GLY A 238 8.36 12.83 -14.15
C GLY A 238 7.42 11.66 -13.84
N PHE A 239 7.73 10.85 -12.84
CA PHE A 239 6.88 9.74 -12.40
C PHE A 239 5.56 10.29 -11.86
N THR A 240 5.62 11.33 -11.02
CA THR A 240 4.42 12.00 -10.48
C THR A 240 3.50 12.52 -11.59
N LYS A 241 4.04 13.13 -12.65
CA LYS A 241 3.23 13.59 -13.80
C LYS A 241 2.49 12.43 -14.47
N VAL A 242 3.17 11.31 -14.72
CA VAL A 242 2.55 10.12 -15.32
C VAL A 242 1.51 9.52 -14.39
N TRP A 243 1.81 9.41 -13.10
CA TRP A 243 0.93 8.88 -12.07
C TRP A 243 -0.37 9.67 -11.94
N VAL A 244 -0.27 11.00 -11.85
CA VAL A 244 -1.44 11.89 -11.74
C VAL A 244 -2.23 11.94 -13.06
N SER A 245 -1.56 11.88 -14.21
CA SER A 245 -2.24 11.75 -15.52
C SER A 245 -3.08 10.48 -15.59
N MET A 246 -2.52 9.34 -15.17
CA MET A 246 -3.22 8.07 -15.12
C MET A 246 -4.45 8.14 -14.20
N LYS A 247 -4.32 8.71 -13.00
CA LYS A 247 -5.46 9.02 -12.10
C LYS A 247 -6.53 9.87 -12.79
N THR A 248 -6.12 10.91 -13.50
CA THR A 248 -7.00 11.85 -14.21
C THR A 248 -7.80 11.16 -15.32
N VAL A 249 -7.23 10.15 -16.00
CA VAL A 249 -7.93 9.38 -17.04
C VAL A 249 -8.92 8.38 -16.43
N PHE A 250 -8.50 7.63 -15.41
CA PHE A 250 -9.36 6.61 -14.80
C PHE A 250 -10.50 7.20 -13.98
N PHE A 251 -10.29 8.34 -13.32
CA PHE A 251 -11.30 8.98 -12.46
C PHE A 251 -12.67 9.19 -13.16
N PRO A 252 -12.78 9.92 -14.28
CA PRO A 252 -14.06 10.12 -14.97
C PRO A 252 -14.59 8.82 -15.61
N LEU A 253 -13.70 7.93 -16.05
CA LEU A 253 -14.08 6.64 -16.64
C LEU A 253 -14.83 5.76 -15.63
N ILE A 254 -14.27 5.62 -14.42
CA ILE A 254 -14.89 4.83 -13.34
C ILE A 254 -16.21 5.45 -12.91
N ILE A 255 -16.29 6.78 -12.77
CA ILE A 255 -17.54 7.48 -12.44
C ILE A 255 -18.61 7.20 -13.51
N GLY A 256 -18.26 7.30 -14.79
CA GLY A 256 -19.19 7.03 -15.89
C GLY A 256 -19.73 5.59 -15.86
N VAL A 257 -18.85 4.60 -15.65
CA VAL A 257 -19.25 3.19 -15.53
C VAL A 257 -20.10 2.95 -14.28
N MET A 258 -19.80 3.60 -13.16
CA MET A 258 -20.56 3.48 -11.91
C MET A 258 -21.98 4.06 -12.06
N ILE A 259 -22.12 5.26 -12.65
CA ILE A 259 -23.43 5.86 -12.93
C ILE A 259 -24.23 4.96 -13.88
N TRP A 260 -23.59 4.45 -14.94
CA TRP A 260 -24.22 3.52 -15.87
C TRP A 260 -24.70 2.24 -15.17
N PHE A 261 -23.86 1.63 -14.33
CA PHE A 261 -24.21 0.44 -13.56
C PHE A 261 -25.39 0.71 -12.63
N TRP A 262 -25.37 1.82 -11.89
CA TRP A 262 -26.42 2.16 -10.93
C TRP A 262 -27.77 2.45 -11.60
N ASN A 263 -27.76 3.16 -12.73
CA ASN A 263 -28.95 3.40 -13.53
C ASN A 263 -29.57 2.07 -14.00
N ARG A 264 -28.73 1.10 -14.41
CA ARG A 264 -29.18 -0.23 -14.85
C ARG A 264 -29.78 -1.03 -13.70
N VAL A 265 -29.25 -0.91 -12.49
CA VAL A 265 -29.81 -1.54 -11.28
C VAL A 265 -31.19 -0.97 -10.94
N HIS A 266 -31.36 0.35 -10.99
CA HIS A 266 -32.64 1.01 -10.69
C HIS A 266 -33.75 0.80 -11.72
N LEU A 267 -33.40 0.43 -12.95
CA LEU A 267 -34.38 0.05 -13.99
C LEU A 267 -35.11 -1.26 -13.69
N LEU A 268 -34.59 -2.09 -12.77
CA LEU A 268 -35.25 -3.34 -12.38
C LEU A 268 -36.33 -3.07 -11.31
N ALA A 269 -37.49 -3.69 -11.46
CA ALA A 269 -38.59 -3.64 -10.48
C ALA A 269 -38.33 -4.50 -9.22
N ARG A 270 -37.10 -4.49 -8.68
CA ARG A 270 -36.69 -5.20 -7.46
C ARG A 270 -35.79 -4.31 -6.60
N THR A 271 -35.71 -4.61 -5.30
CA THR A 271 -34.68 -4.00 -4.43
C THR A 271 -33.29 -4.50 -4.84
N PRO A 272 -32.26 -3.64 -4.90
CA PRO A 272 -30.90 -4.05 -5.25
C PRO A 272 -30.36 -5.14 -4.33
N ALA A 273 -29.58 -6.07 -4.88
CA ALA A 273 -28.96 -7.15 -4.13
C ALA A 273 -27.76 -6.64 -3.31
N LEU A 274 -27.39 -7.38 -2.25
CA LEU A 274 -26.23 -7.02 -1.41
C LEU A 274 -24.95 -6.88 -2.24
N LEU A 275 -24.75 -7.76 -3.23
CA LEU A 275 -23.58 -7.73 -4.12
C LEU A 275 -23.57 -6.46 -5.00
N GLU A 276 -24.72 -5.96 -5.45
CA GLU A 276 -24.82 -4.72 -6.23
C GLU A 276 -24.44 -3.49 -5.36
N TYR A 277 -24.86 -3.47 -4.09
CA TYR A 277 -24.41 -2.44 -3.13
C TYR A 277 -22.90 -2.50 -2.87
N MET A 278 -22.35 -3.70 -2.64
CA MET A 278 -20.91 -3.87 -2.40
C MET A 278 -20.08 -3.42 -3.61
N LEU A 279 -20.55 -3.65 -4.84
CA LEU A 279 -19.90 -3.17 -6.06
C LEU A 279 -19.90 -1.64 -6.16
N ILE A 280 -20.99 -0.96 -5.76
CA ILE A 280 -21.02 0.50 -5.68
C ILE A 280 -20.05 1.02 -4.63
N TYR A 281 -19.99 0.42 -3.44
CA TYR A 281 -19.05 0.85 -2.41
C TYR A 281 -17.59 0.61 -2.84
N LEU A 282 -17.30 -0.50 -3.51
CA LEU A 282 -15.98 -0.79 -4.08
C LEU A 282 -15.61 0.20 -5.19
N GLY A 283 -16.55 0.52 -6.09
CA GLY A 283 -16.39 1.55 -7.12
C GLY A 283 -16.15 2.93 -6.50
N SER A 284 -16.90 3.28 -5.45
CA SER A 284 -16.74 4.55 -4.73
C SER A 284 -15.38 4.66 -4.04
N ALA A 285 -14.89 3.59 -3.43
CA ALA A 285 -13.55 3.55 -2.85
C ALA A 285 -12.45 3.70 -3.91
N LEU A 286 -12.63 3.12 -5.10
CA LEU A 286 -11.72 3.31 -6.22
C LEU A 286 -11.76 4.75 -6.78
N VAL A 287 -12.94 5.37 -6.86
CA VAL A 287 -13.08 6.79 -7.23
C VAL A 287 -12.35 7.68 -6.22
N PHE A 288 -12.44 7.38 -4.92
CA PHE A 288 -11.72 8.10 -3.88
C PHE A 288 -10.20 7.95 -4.00
N LEU A 289 -9.71 6.75 -4.35
CA LEU A 289 -8.30 6.48 -4.63
C LEU A 289 -7.79 7.27 -5.85
N ASN A 290 -8.59 7.32 -6.92
CA ASN A 290 -8.23 7.93 -8.20
C ASN A 290 -8.41 9.46 -8.24
N PHE A 291 -9.02 10.05 -7.20
CA PHE A 291 -9.27 11.48 -7.17
C PHE A 291 -7.94 12.27 -7.16
N PRO A 292 -7.62 13.03 -8.22
CA PRO A 292 -6.28 13.58 -8.46
C PRO A 292 -6.03 14.85 -7.63
N VAL A 293 -5.98 14.71 -6.31
CA VAL A 293 -5.71 15.84 -5.38
C VAL A 293 -4.28 16.33 -5.43
N GLU A 294 -3.38 15.52 -5.97
CA GLU A 294 -1.98 15.83 -6.19
C GLU A 294 -1.80 17.10 -7.03
N TYR A 295 -2.76 17.49 -7.89
CA TYR A 295 -2.66 18.77 -8.59
C TYR A 295 -2.71 19.97 -7.64
N PHE A 296 -3.38 19.85 -6.50
CA PHE A 296 -3.46 20.95 -5.53
C PHE A 296 -2.11 21.21 -4.84
N THR A 297 -1.23 20.20 -4.76
CA THR A 297 0.11 20.35 -4.13
C THR A 297 1.03 21.27 -4.93
N LEU A 298 0.72 21.53 -6.21
CA LEU A 298 1.48 22.47 -7.05
C LEU A 298 1.22 23.94 -6.67
N PHE A 299 0.06 24.21 -6.07
CA PHE A 299 -0.40 25.56 -5.72
C PHE A 299 -0.37 25.82 -4.22
N PHE A 300 -0.58 24.78 -3.42
CA PHE A 300 -0.66 24.89 -1.96
C PHE A 300 0.30 23.90 -1.31
N ASP A 301 0.95 24.33 -0.24
CA ASP A 301 1.70 23.43 0.62
C ASP A 301 0.74 22.53 1.40
N MET A 302 0.80 21.22 1.13
CA MET A 302 -0.08 20.20 1.72
C MET A 302 0.76 19.09 2.38
N PRO A 303 1.29 19.30 3.60
CA PRO A 303 2.18 18.34 4.27
C PRO A 303 1.51 17.02 4.67
N TYR A 304 0.18 16.95 4.65
CA TYR A 304 -0.60 15.75 5.00
C TYR A 304 -0.80 14.76 3.82
N MET A 305 -0.19 15.02 2.65
CA MET A 305 -0.45 14.25 1.43
C MET A 305 -0.06 12.77 1.51
N LEU A 306 1.04 12.45 2.20
CA LEU A 306 1.44 11.06 2.45
C LEU A 306 0.36 10.31 3.24
N LEU A 307 -0.03 10.85 4.40
CA LEU A 307 -1.07 10.27 5.26
C LEU A 307 -2.41 10.14 4.51
N LEU A 308 -2.80 11.16 3.73
CA LEU A 308 -4.04 11.10 2.94
C LEU A 308 -3.99 9.98 1.89
N THR A 309 -2.82 9.75 1.26
CA THR A 309 -2.63 8.69 0.28
C THR A 309 -2.73 7.30 0.93
N ASP A 310 -2.14 7.12 2.12
CA ASP A 310 -2.24 5.87 2.88
C ASP A 310 -3.69 5.58 3.29
N ILE A 311 -4.40 6.59 3.81
CA ILE A 311 -5.81 6.47 4.18
C ILE A 311 -6.66 6.03 2.97
N ARG A 312 -6.43 6.64 1.79
CA ARG A 312 -7.14 6.27 0.56
C ARG A 312 -6.88 4.83 0.15
N GLN A 313 -5.62 4.40 0.17
CA GLN A 313 -5.24 3.02 -0.14
C GLN A 313 -5.83 2.05 0.88
N GLY A 314 -5.75 2.37 2.17
CA GLY A 314 -6.32 1.57 3.26
C GLY A 314 -7.83 1.37 3.12
N VAL A 315 -8.58 2.44 2.80
CA VAL A 315 -10.03 2.37 2.53
C VAL A 315 -10.31 1.48 1.32
N PHE A 316 -9.56 1.61 0.24
CA PHE A 316 -9.71 0.76 -0.94
C PHE A 316 -9.46 -0.72 -0.62
N TYR A 317 -8.38 -1.05 0.08
CA TYR A 317 -8.07 -2.43 0.48
C TYR A 317 -9.12 -3.01 1.43
N ALA A 318 -9.59 -2.23 2.41
CA ALA A 318 -10.65 -2.64 3.32
C ALA A 318 -11.93 -3.01 2.55
N MET A 319 -12.32 -2.18 1.57
CA MET A 319 -13.50 -2.43 0.73
C MET A 319 -13.32 -3.61 -0.21
N LEU A 320 -12.13 -3.79 -0.80
CA LEU A 320 -11.81 -4.92 -1.67
C LEU A 320 -11.88 -6.25 -0.92
N LEU A 321 -11.25 -6.34 0.26
CA LEU A 321 -11.30 -7.55 1.10
C LEU A 321 -12.73 -7.84 1.58
N SER A 322 -13.48 -6.79 1.94
CA SER A 322 -14.89 -6.93 2.31
C SER A 322 -15.75 -7.44 1.15
N PHE A 323 -15.52 -6.95 -0.06
CA PHE A 323 -16.19 -7.43 -1.28
C PHE A 323 -15.91 -8.91 -1.52
N TRP A 324 -14.65 -9.35 -1.40
CA TRP A 324 -14.26 -10.75 -1.60
C TRP A 324 -14.97 -11.72 -0.66
N LEU A 325 -15.04 -11.35 0.61
CA LEU A 325 -15.68 -12.16 1.64
C LEU A 325 -17.18 -12.26 1.41
N VAL A 326 -17.84 -11.13 1.14
CA VAL A 326 -19.29 -11.13 0.87
C VAL A 326 -19.58 -11.88 -0.43
N PHE A 327 -18.75 -11.71 -1.47
CA PHE A 327 -18.89 -12.40 -2.75
C PHE A 327 -18.84 -13.93 -2.59
N THR A 328 -17.80 -14.45 -1.94
CA THR A 328 -17.69 -15.89 -1.66
C THR A 328 -18.81 -16.39 -0.75
N GLY A 329 -19.20 -15.58 0.24
CA GLY A 329 -20.30 -15.86 1.14
C GLY A 329 -21.66 -16.02 0.45
N GLU A 330 -22.02 -15.08 -0.43
CA GLU A 330 -23.30 -15.11 -1.16
C GLU A 330 -23.39 -16.36 -2.03
N HIS A 331 -22.31 -16.68 -2.75
CA HIS A 331 -22.24 -17.86 -3.60
C HIS A 331 -22.27 -19.19 -2.82
N MET A 332 -21.93 -19.20 -1.53
CA MET A 332 -22.12 -20.34 -0.63
C MET A 332 -23.57 -20.45 -0.12
N LEU A 333 -24.22 -19.32 0.23
CA LEU A 333 -25.53 -19.32 0.89
C LEU A 333 -26.73 -19.54 -0.03
N ILE A 334 -26.58 -19.32 -1.34
CA ILE A 334 -27.59 -19.69 -2.37
C ILE A 334 -27.92 -21.20 -2.31
N GLN A 335 -27.17 -22.00 -1.55
CA GLN A 335 -27.39 -23.44 -1.34
C GLN A 335 -28.22 -23.83 -0.11
N GLU A 336 -28.33 -23.00 0.94
CA GLU A 336 -28.83 -23.48 2.25
C GLU A 336 -30.02 -22.71 2.84
N SER A 337 -30.42 -21.52 2.37
CA SER A 337 -31.59 -20.81 2.92
C SER A 337 -32.15 -19.73 1.99
N GLY A 338 -33.49 -19.64 1.90
CA GLY A 338 -34.22 -18.63 1.13
C GLY A 338 -34.39 -17.27 1.81
N ASP A 339 -33.61 -16.98 2.85
CA ASP A 339 -33.71 -15.72 3.60
C ASP A 339 -32.88 -14.60 2.97
N ARG A 340 -33.39 -13.36 3.02
CA ARG A 340 -32.70 -12.17 2.52
C ARG A 340 -31.38 -11.98 3.27
N ASN A 341 -30.27 -12.09 2.55
CA ASN A 341 -28.94 -11.89 3.12
C ASN A 341 -28.76 -10.44 3.58
N SER A 342 -28.38 -10.28 4.85
CA SER A 342 -28.03 -8.99 5.43
C SER A 342 -26.57 -9.02 5.89
N LEU A 343 -25.91 -7.85 5.87
CA LEU A 343 -24.52 -7.70 6.35
C LEU A 343 -24.31 -8.23 7.76
N LYS A 344 -25.37 -8.28 8.59
CA LYS A 344 -25.33 -8.83 9.95
C LYS A 344 -24.87 -10.29 9.99
N LYS A 345 -25.15 -11.10 8.96
CA LYS A 345 -24.70 -12.50 8.88
C LYS A 345 -23.18 -12.61 8.73
N TYR A 346 -22.54 -11.60 8.13
CA TYR A 346 -21.09 -11.55 7.89
C TYR A 346 -20.33 -10.73 8.94
N TRP A 347 -21.02 -10.11 9.92
CA TRP A 347 -20.43 -9.15 10.85
C TRP A 347 -19.21 -9.68 11.61
N LYS A 348 -19.24 -10.95 12.04
CA LYS A 348 -18.11 -11.59 12.75
C LYS A 348 -16.85 -11.72 11.90
N HIS A 349 -17.01 -11.81 10.58
CA HIS A 349 -15.88 -11.93 9.66
C HIS A 349 -15.42 -10.55 9.17
N LEU A 350 -16.37 -9.64 8.95
CA LEU A 350 -16.10 -8.25 8.62
C LEU A 350 -15.38 -7.54 9.78
N SER A 351 -15.68 -7.89 11.04
CA SER A 351 -15.00 -7.32 12.20
C SER A 351 -13.50 -7.61 12.20
N SER A 352 -13.05 -8.76 11.69
CA SER A 352 -11.61 -9.06 11.55
C SER A 352 -10.92 -8.08 10.61
N ILE A 353 -11.56 -7.74 9.48
CA ILE A 353 -11.03 -6.78 8.51
C ILE A 353 -11.00 -5.38 9.14
N VAL A 354 -12.10 -4.97 9.78
CA VAL A 354 -12.21 -3.66 10.43
C VAL A 354 -11.16 -3.49 11.52
N ILE A 355 -10.95 -4.50 12.38
CA ILE A 355 -9.92 -4.45 13.42
C ILE A 355 -8.53 -4.29 12.79
N GLY A 356 -8.20 -5.08 11.77
CA GLY A 356 -6.92 -4.96 11.08
C GLY A 356 -6.68 -3.58 10.46
N CYS A 357 -7.67 -3.05 9.74
CA CYS A 357 -7.57 -1.74 9.11
C CYS A 357 -7.52 -0.59 10.12
N VAL A 358 -8.29 -0.66 11.22
CA VAL A 358 -8.24 0.34 12.29
C VAL A 358 -6.87 0.31 12.99
N SER A 359 -6.31 -0.88 13.24
CA SER A 359 -4.96 -1.00 13.82
C SER A 359 -3.88 -0.36 12.93
N LEU A 360 -3.92 -0.60 11.62
CA LEU A 360 -3.00 0.05 10.67
C LEU A 360 -3.23 1.56 10.58
N LEU A 361 -4.49 2.01 10.56
CA LEU A 361 -4.81 3.44 10.56
C LEU A 361 -4.27 4.15 11.80
N VAL A 362 -4.40 3.54 12.98
CA VAL A 362 -3.84 4.10 14.22
C VAL A 362 -2.31 4.14 14.16
N PHE A 363 -1.67 3.12 13.60
CA PHE A 363 -0.24 3.11 13.36
C PHE A 363 0.19 4.27 12.45
N ASP A 364 -0.45 4.43 11.29
CA ASP A 364 -0.14 5.50 10.33
C ASP A 364 -0.36 6.90 10.94
N LEU A 365 -1.41 7.07 11.75
CA LEU A 365 -1.66 8.32 12.48
C LEU A 365 -0.61 8.61 13.56
N CYS A 366 -0.09 7.58 14.23
CA CYS A 366 0.95 7.74 15.24
C CYS A 366 2.34 8.00 14.63
N GLU A 367 2.63 7.45 13.46
CA GLU A 367 3.90 7.67 12.75
C GLU A 367 3.79 8.93 11.88
N ARG A 368 3.11 8.83 10.73
CA ARG A 368 2.99 9.89 9.73
C ARG A 368 2.13 11.07 10.19
N GLY A 369 1.15 10.85 11.07
CA GLY A 369 0.35 11.94 11.63
C GLY A 369 1.16 12.91 12.50
N ILE A 370 2.18 12.41 13.22
CA ILE A 370 3.06 13.26 14.03
C ILE A 370 4.08 14.01 13.16
N HIS A 371 4.46 13.44 11.99
CA HIS A 371 5.38 14.10 11.04
C HIS A 371 4.89 15.49 10.59
N LEU A 372 3.57 15.74 10.54
CA LEU A 372 3.00 17.05 10.23
C LEU A 372 3.44 18.14 11.22
N VAL A 373 3.59 17.78 12.49
CA VAL A 373 4.03 18.70 13.55
C VAL A 373 5.56 18.71 13.62
N ASN A 374 6.16 17.53 13.71
CA ASN A 374 7.60 17.33 13.81
C ASN A 374 8.10 16.31 12.77
N PRO A 375 8.75 16.75 11.68
CA PRO A 375 9.22 15.85 10.62
C PRO A 375 10.40 14.96 11.05
N PHE A 376 11.02 15.24 12.20
CA PHE A 376 12.10 14.44 12.78
C PHE A 376 11.59 13.39 13.77
N HIS A 377 10.28 13.31 14.02
CA HIS A 377 9.75 12.30 14.93
C HIS A 377 9.84 10.91 14.30
N SER A 378 10.16 9.89 15.08
CA SER A 378 10.02 8.49 14.69
C SER A 378 9.52 7.69 15.87
N ILE A 379 8.47 6.89 15.66
CA ILE A 379 7.86 6.06 16.71
C ILE A 379 8.84 5.00 17.23
N TRP A 380 9.78 4.58 16.38
CA TRP A 380 10.76 3.52 16.63
C TRP A 380 11.88 3.92 17.59
N VAL A 381 11.98 5.21 17.93
CA VAL A 381 13.02 5.74 18.82
C VAL A 381 12.72 5.45 20.29
N THR A 382 11.45 5.52 20.70
CA THR A 382 11.09 5.35 22.11
C THR A 382 10.67 3.91 22.38
N PRO A 383 11.09 3.29 23.50
CA PRO A 383 10.72 1.90 23.80
C PRO A 383 9.19 1.73 23.92
N ILE A 384 8.50 2.73 24.45
CA ILE A 384 7.04 2.73 24.55
C ILE A 384 6.40 2.83 23.15
N GLY A 385 6.90 3.75 22.30
CA GLY A 385 6.45 3.90 20.92
C GLY A 385 6.65 2.63 20.11
N THR A 386 7.85 2.03 20.15
CA THR A 386 8.16 0.78 19.46
C THR A 386 7.26 -0.37 19.90
N ASN A 387 7.04 -0.54 21.21
CA ASN A 387 6.13 -1.59 21.71
C ASN A 387 4.68 -1.38 21.24
N LEU A 388 4.20 -0.13 21.21
CA LEU A 388 2.86 0.20 20.69
C LEU A 388 2.78 -0.05 19.17
N ALA A 389 3.76 0.43 18.40
CA ALA A 389 3.85 0.22 16.95
C ALA A 389 3.82 -1.27 16.60
N LEU A 390 4.69 -2.07 17.23
CA LEU A 390 4.73 -3.52 17.06
C LEU A 390 3.40 -4.16 17.43
N THR A 391 2.73 -3.71 18.49
CA THR A 391 1.41 -4.23 18.89
C THR A 391 0.37 -4.03 17.78
N PHE A 392 0.29 -2.83 17.19
CA PHE A 392 -0.64 -2.54 16.10
C PHE A 392 -0.34 -3.35 14.83
N VAL A 393 0.94 -3.45 14.45
CA VAL A 393 1.37 -4.23 13.28
C VAL A 393 1.09 -5.72 13.48
N ILE A 394 1.39 -6.28 14.65
CA ILE A 394 1.10 -7.68 14.99
C ILE A 394 -0.41 -7.93 15.00
N CYS A 395 -1.21 -7.03 15.58
CA CYS A 395 -2.67 -7.13 15.58
C CYS A 395 -3.25 -7.15 14.16
N ALA A 396 -2.74 -6.28 13.27
CA ALA A 396 -3.12 -6.26 11.87
C ALA A 396 -2.71 -7.55 11.15
N GLY A 397 -1.47 -8.03 11.37
CA GLY A 397 -0.97 -9.28 10.80
C GLY A 397 -1.79 -10.51 11.20
N LEU A 398 -2.13 -10.64 12.49
CA LEU A 398 -3.01 -11.70 12.98
C LEU A 398 -4.41 -11.62 12.35
N SER A 399 -4.96 -10.41 12.22
CA SER A 399 -6.27 -10.19 11.62
C SER A 399 -6.31 -10.58 10.14
N VAL A 400 -5.25 -10.27 9.38
CA VAL A 400 -5.09 -10.69 7.99
C VAL A 400 -4.91 -12.20 7.88
N GLY A 401 -4.15 -12.82 8.78
CA GLY A 401 -3.98 -14.27 8.83
C GLY A 401 -5.29 -15.02 9.06
N VAL A 402 -6.10 -14.58 10.04
CA VAL A 402 -7.43 -15.14 10.31
C VAL A 402 -8.35 -14.95 9.11
N TYR A 403 -8.35 -13.76 8.50
CA TYR A 403 -9.12 -13.47 7.29
C TYR A 403 -8.73 -14.41 6.14
N PHE A 404 -7.43 -14.62 5.90
CA PHE A 404 -6.95 -15.47 4.81
C PHE A 404 -7.34 -16.94 4.99
N ILE A 405 -7.15 -17.49 6.20
CA ILE A 405 -7.58 -18.87 6.53
C ILE A 405 -9.08 -19.03 6.28
N PHE A 406 -9.88 -18.07 6.73
CA PHE A 406 -11.32 -18.09 6.54
C PHE A 406 -11.72 -18.01 5.07
N LEU A 407 -11.12 -17.10 4.30
CA LEU A 407 -11.39 -16.96 2.87
C LEU A 407 -11.04 -18.26 2.12
N CYS A 408 -9.88 -18.87 2.40
CA CYS A 408 -9.48 -20.15 1.83
C CYS A 408 -10.47 -21.27 2.15
N TYR A 409 -10.94 -21.35 3.40
CA TYR A 409 -11.96 -22.30 3.82
C TYR A 409 -13.29 -22.11 3.06
N MET A 410 -13.75 -20.86 2.94
CA MET A 410 -14.97 -20.51 2.21
C MET A 410 -14.87 -20.87 0.73
N ILE A 411 -13.74 -20.53 0.09
CA ILE A 411 -13.47 -20.87 -1.31
C ILE A 411 -13.47 -22.39 -1.50
N TRP A 412 -12.78 -23.13 -0.63
CA TRP A 412 -12.75 -24.59 -0.69
C TRP A 412 -14.14 -25.22 -0.55
N ARG A 413 -14.96 -24.73 0.38
CA ARG A 413 -16.36 -25.15 0.52
C ARG A 413 -17.18 -24.87 -0.72
N VAL A 414 -17.06 -23.68 -1.30
CA VAL A 414 -17.78 -23.33 -2.54
C VAL A 414 -17.39 -24.26 -3.68
N PHE A 415 -16.09 -24.54 -3.87
CA PHE A 415 -15.65 -25.49 -4.89
C PHE A 415 -16.15 -26.92 -4.64
N LYS A 416 -16.13 -27.39 -3.39
CA LYS A 416 -16.70 -28.70 -3.02
C LYS A 416 -18.18 -28.77 -3.35
N ASN A 417 -18.95 -27.74 -2.98
CA ASN A 417 -20.37 -27.70 -3.24
C ASN A 417 -20.70 -27.58 -4.73
N ILE A 418 -19.91 -26.82 -5.50
CA ILE A 418 -20.02 -26.76 -6.97
C ILE A 418 -19.78 -28.15 -7.57
N SER A 419 -18.77 -28.88 -7.11
CA SER A 419 -18.46 -30.24 -7.57
C SER A 419 -19.65 -31.20 -7.34
N VAL A 420 -20.24 -31.18 -6.14
CA VAL A 420 -21.42 -31.99 -5.81
C VAL A 420 -22.64 -31.57 -6.63
N LYS A 421 -22.91 -30.27 -6.81
CA LYS A 421 -24.05 -29.83 -7.62
C LYS A 421 -23.89 -30.15 -9.10
N LYS A 422 -22.66 -30.15 -9.62
CA LYS A 422 -22.36 -30.49 -11.01
C LYS A 422 -22.73 -31.94 -11.34
N SER A 423 -22.64 -32.87 -10.39
CA SER A 423 -23.05 -34.27 -10.60
C SER A 423 -24.58 -34.47 -10.62
N ILE A 424 -25.33 -33.60 -9.95
CA ILE A 424 -26.82 -33.65 -9.87
C ILE A 424 -27.46 -32.81 -10.98
N LEU A 425 -26.68 -31.99 -11.68
CA LEU A 425 -27.14 -31.09 -12.72
C LEU A 425 -27.94 -31.74 -13.87
N PRO A 426 -27.58 -32.94 -14.39
CA PRO A 426 -28.33 -33.56 -15.50
C PRO A 426 -29.74 -34.05 -15.11
N SER A 427 -30.06 -34.17 -13.82
CA SER A 427 -31.39 -34.60 -13.37
C SER A 427 -32.35 -33.44 -13.04
N MET A 428 -31.97 -32.19 -13.33
CA MET A 428 -32.79 -31.00 -13.07
C MET A 428 -33.52 -30.50 -14.32
N THR A 429 -34.64 -29.79 -14.12
CA THR A 429 -35.36 -29.09 -15.21
C THR A 429 -34.46 -28.10 -15.95
N GLN A 430 -34.67 -27.94 -17.26
CA GLN A 430 -33.80 -27.15 -18.14
C GLN A 430 -33.61 -25.70 -17.66
N ALA A 431 -34.70 -25.03 -17.26
CA ALA A 431 -34.65 -23.66 -16.73
C ALA A 431 -33.81 -23.54 -15.44
N ARG A 432 -33.94 -24.52 -14.52
CA ARG A 432 -33.19 -24.54 -13.25
C ARG A 432 -31.72 -24.86 -13.48
N ARG A 433 -31.44 -25.79 -14.40
CA ARG A 433 -30.08 -26.15 -14.81
C ARG A 433 -29.32 -24.95 -15.35
N LEU A 434 -29.89 -24.24 -16.31
CA LEU A 434 -29.27 -23.06 -16.93
C LEU A 434 -28.98 -21.93 -15.92
N HIS A 435 -29.90 -21.71 -14.97
CA HIS A 435 -29.69 -20.74 -13.90
C HIS A 435 -28.49 -21.11 -12.99
N TYR A 436 -28.38 -22.39 -12.60
CA TYR A 436 -27.24 -22.84 -11.78
C TYR A 436 -25.92 -22.87 -12.57
N GLU A 437 -25.93 -23.27 -13.85
CA GLU A 437 -24.75 -23.18 -14.72
C GLU A 437 -24.24 -21.74 -14.82
N GLY A 438 -25.15 -20.76 -14.98
CA GLY A 438 -24.81 -19.34 -14.98
C GLY A 438 -24.13 -18.87 -13.69
N ILE A 439 -24.69 -19.22 -12.53
CA ILE A 439 -24.12 -18.86 -11.23
C ILE A 439 -22.72 -19.50 -11.03
N MET A 440 -22.56 -20.78 -11.39
CA MET A 440 -21.27 -21.47 -11.28
C MET A 440 -20.23 -20.87 -12.22
N TYR A 441 -20.63 -20.49 -13.44
CA TYR A 441 -19.75 -19.85 -14.42
C TYR A 441 -19.26 -18.49 -13.92
N ARG A 442 -20.15 -17.63 -13.39
CA ARG A 442 -19.79 -16.32 -12.82
C ARG A 442 -18.75 -16.43 -11.71
N PHE A 443 -19.00 -17.34 -10.77
CA PHE A 443 -18.10 -17.56 -9.64
C PHE A 443 -16.72 -18.02 -10.13
N THR A 444 -16.68 -19.04 -10.98
CA THR A 444 -15.43 -19.61 -11.50
C THR A 444 -14.65 -18.58 -12.33
N PHE A 445 -15.32 -17.84 -13.21
CA PHE A 445 -14.70 -16.80 -14.03
C PHE A 445 -14.08 -15.70 -13.16
N LEU A 446 -14.83 -15.18 -12.19
CA LEU A 446 -14.35 -14.10 -11.35
C LEU A 446 -13.21 -14.55 -10.42
N MET A 447 -13.32 -15.75 -9.86
CA MET A 447 -12.28 -16.32 -9.02
C MET A 447 -10.98 -16.51 -9.80
N ALA A 448 -11.05 -17.04 -11.03
CA ALA A 448 -9.89 -17.20 -11.89
C ALA A 448 -9.23 -15.85 -12.24
N ALA A 449 -10.03 -14.86 -12.67
CA ALA A 449 -9.53 -13.51 -12.99
C ALA A 449 -8.79 -12.88 -11.80
N THR A 450 -9.32 -13.09 -10.60
CA THR A 450 -8.77 -12.53 -9.36
C THR A 450 -7.50 -13.23 -8.93
N LEU A 451 -7.46 -14.56 -9.01
CA LEU A 451 -6.25 -15.31 -8.72
C LEU A 451 -5.11 -14.90 -9.66
N VAL A 452 -5.42 -14.64 -10.93
CA VAL A 452 -4.46 -14.09 -11.90
C VAL A 452 -4.00 -12.69 -11.49
N CYS A 453 -4.92 -11.77 -11.15
CA CYS A 453 -4.55 -10.41 -10.72
C CYS A 453 -3.71 -10.42 -9.43
N ALA A 454 -4.09 -11.24 -8.45
CA ALA A 454 -3.35 -11.40 -7.20
C ALA A 454 -1.97 -12.03 -7.45
N GLY A 455 -1.88 -13.07 -8.28
CA GLY A 455 -0.64 -13.71 -8.66
C GLY A 455 0.33 -12.75 -9.36
N ILE A 456 -0.16 -11.96 -10.32
CA ILE A 456 0.62 -10.91 -10.98
C ILE A 456 1.10 -9.87 -9.95
N THR A 457 0.22 -9.42 -9.05
CA THR A 457 0.60 -8.45 -8.00
C THR A 457 1.74 -8.97 -7.11
N VAL A 458 1.67 -10.23 -6.68
CA VAL A 458 2.71 -10.84 -5.83
C VAL A 458 4.02 -11.03 -6.59
N VAL A 459 3.97 -11.54 -7.83
CA VAL A 459 5.17 -11.69 -8.67
C VAL A 459 5.83 -10.34 -8.93
N SER A 460 5.04 -9.32 -9.27
CA SER A 460 5.51 -7.95 -9.45
C SER A 460 6.13 -7.37 -8.18
N PHE A 461 5.56 -7.64 -7.00
CA PHE A 461 6.13 -7.22 -5.73
C PHE A 461 7.47 -7.89 -5.46
N ILE A 462 7.57 -9.21 -5.62
CA ILE A 462 8.82 -9.96 -5.41
C ILE A 462 9.90 -9.47 -6.38
N PHE A 463 9.55 -9.28 -7.65
CA PHE A 463 10.49 -8.76 -8.64
C PHE A 463 11.00 -7.36 -8.27
N ASN A 464 10.10 -6.47 -7.84
CA ASN A 464 10.49 -5.14 -7.38
C ASN A 464 11.46 -5.18 -6.18
N GLN A 465 11.22 -6.06 -5.20
CA GLN A 465 12.14 -6.22 -4.07
C GLN A 465 13.50 -6.78 -4.50
N TYR A 466 13.53 -7.70 -5.47
CA TYR A 466 14.76 -8.24 -6.02
C TYR A 466 15.57 -7.18 -6.77
N THR A 467 14.94 -6.41 -7.65
CA THR A 467 15.59 -5.33 -8.40
C THR A 467 16.15 -4.24 -7.47
N GLN A 468 15.44 -3.89 -6.40
CA GLN A 468 15.95 -2.95 -5.39
C GLN A 468 17.14 -3.53 -4.58
N GLY A 469 17.25 -4.85 -4.48
CA GLY A 469 18.34 -5.55 -3.79
C GLY A 469 19.63 -5.67 -4.62
N GLU A 470 19.54 -5.91 -5.93
CA GLU A 470 20.71 -6.06 -6.82
C GLU A 470 21.32 -4.71 -7.27
N HIS A 471 20.53 -3.64 -7.35
CA HIS A 471 20.98 -2.35 -7.88
C HIS A 471 21.91 -1.55 -6.93
N LYS A 472 22.48 -2.20 -5.90
CA LYS A 472 23.56 -1.61 -5.10
C LYS A 472 24.95 -1.72 -5.79
N TRP A 473 25.10 -2.45 -6.91
CA TRP A 473 26.43 -2.87 -7.39
C TRP A 473 26.71 -2.79 -8.90
N ASP A 474 25.78 -2.43 -9.79
CA ASP A 474 26.13 -2.29 -11.21
C ASP A 474 25.27 -1.25 -11.96
N ASP A 475 25.96 -0.23 -12.46
CA ASP A 475 25.46 0.83 -13.35
C ASP A 475 25.56 0.34 -14.81
N SER A 476 24.59 -0.45 -15.29
CA SER A 476 24.31 -0.46 -16.74
C SER A 476 22.94 -1.06 -17.10
N MET A 477 22.16 -0.24 -17.83
CA MET A 477 21.04 -0.58 -18.72
C MET A 477 19.58 -0.43 -18.20
N ASP A 478 19.18 0.83 -17.92
CA ASP A 478 18.06 1.63 -18.47
C ASP A 478 16.72 0.99 -18.88
N ILE A 479 16.21 -0.02 -18.17
CA ILE A 479 14.75 -0.24 -18.09
C ILE A 479 14.35 -0.14 -16.62
N GLU A 480 13.66 0.94 -16.28
CA GLU A 480 13.21 1.21 -14.91
C GLU A 480 11.96 0.36 -14.59
N TRP A 481 12.19 -0.93 -14.33
CA TRP A 481 11.13 -1.91 -14.05
C TRP A 481 10.20 -1.52 -12.91
N THR A 482 10.71 -0.78 -11.92
CA THR A 482 9.96 -0.29 -10.78
C THR A 482 8.76 0.55 -11.21
N SER A 483 8.93 1.50 -12.14
CA SER A 483 7.84 2.38 -12.57
C SER A 483 6.78 1.61 -13.37
N VAL A 484 7.22 0.73 -14.28
CA VAL A 484 6.37 -0.21 -15.05
C VAL A 484 5.49 -1.07 -14.16
N ILE A 485 6.08 -1.60 -13.07
CA ILE A 485 5.36 -2.42 -12.11
C ILE A 485 4.32 -1.60 -11.36
N HIS A 486 4.68 -0.41 -10.86
CA HIS A 486 3.73 0.43 -10.13
C HIS A 486 2.55 0.88 -11.00
N THR A 487 2.79 1.39 -12.22
CA THR A 487 1.71 1.79 -13.12
C THR A 487 0.89 0.59 -13.59
N GLY A 488 1.54 -0.54 -13.88
CA GLY A 488 0.90 -1.78 -14.29
C GLY A 488 -0.07 -2.33 -13.25
N VAL A 489 0.37 -2.48 -12.00
CA VAL A 489 -0.47 -2.98 -10.90
C VAL A 489 -1.62 -2.02 -10.62
N TYR A 490 -1.36 -0.71 -10.61
CA TYR A 490 -2.40 0.30 -10.41
C TYR A 490 -3.46 0.28 -11.54
N GLY A 491 -3.03 0.15 -12.80
CA GLY A 491 -3.92 -0.02 -13.94
C GLY A 491 -4.73 -1.32 -13.87
N MET A 492 -4.12 -2.40 -13.40
CA MET A 492 -4.77 -3.72 -13.29
C MET A 492 -5.96 -3.68 -12.37
N TRP A 493 -5.82 -3.09 -11.19
CA TRP A 493 -6.93 -2.98 -10.24
C TRP A 493 -8.03 -2.04 -10.75
N ASN A 494 -7.67 -0.98 -11.47
CA ASN A 494 -8.64 -0.09 -12.11
C ASN A 494 -9.47 -0.81 -13.20
N VAL A 495 -8.80 -1.52 -14.09
CA VAL A 495 -9.42 -2.32 -15.17
C VAL A 495 -10.23 -3.47 -14.59
N TYR A 496 -9.75 -4.09 -13.51
CA TYR A 496 -10.45 -5.17 -12.81
C TYR A 496 -11.79 -4.71 -12.21
N ILE A 497 -11.82 -3.58 -11.50
CA ILE A 497 -13.07 -3.03 -10.94
C ILE A 497 -14.01 -2.52 -12.04
N CYS A 498 -13.47 -1.91 -13.10
CA CYS A 498 -14.22 -1.60 -14.32
C CYS A 498 -14.94 -2.84 -14.87
N ALA A 499 -14.19 -3.94 -15.04
CA ALA A 499 -14.71 -5.20 -15.56
C ALA A 499 -15.79 -5.77 -14.65
N LEU A 500 -15.60 -5.70 -13.33
CA LEU A 500 -16.60 -6.11 -12.35
C LEU A 500 -17.91 -5.33 -12.52
N LEU A 501 -17.86 -4.00 -12.54
CA LEU A 501 -19.05 -3.15 -12.72
C LEU A 501 -19.74 -3.44 -14.06
N MET A 502 -18.99 -3.65 -15.15
CA MET A 502 -19.56 -3.96 -16.46
C MET A 502 -20.20 -5.35 -16.55
N LEU A 503 -19.52 -6.39 -16.05
CA LEU A 503 -19.92 -7.79 -16.20
C LEU A 503 -21.06 -8.18 -15.24
N TYR A 504 -21.09 -7.59 -14.04
CA TYR A 504 -22.13 -7.82 -13.05
C TYR A 504 -23.35 -6.89 -13.21
N ALA A 505 -23.33 -5.98 -14.18
CA ALA A 505 -24.49 -5.15 -14.49
C ALA A 505 -25.71 -5.99 -14.92
N PRO A 506 -26.95 -5.54 -14.64
CA PRO A 506 -28.15 -6.20 -15.14
C PRO A 506 -28.23 -6.17 -16.67
N SER A 507 -28.54 -7.31 -17.29
CA SER A 507 -28.75 -7.42 -18.74
C SER A 507 -30.19 -7.07 -19.12
N HIS A 508 -30.38 -6.57 -20.34
CA HIS A 508 -31.71 -6.30 -20.90
C HIS A 508 -32.36 -7.56 -21.48
N LYS A 509 -31.59 -8.64 -21.68
CA LYS A 509 -32.10 -9.89 -22.24
C LYS A 509 -32.76 -10.73 -21.14
N GLN A 510 -34.02 -11.05 -21.34
CA GLN A 510 -34.74 -12.02 -20.52
C GLN A 510 -34.39 -13.44 -20.96
N TRP A 511 -34.42 -14.39 -20.03
CA TRP A 511 -34.33 -15.80 -20.37
C TRP A 511 -35.50 -16.16 -21.30
N PRO A 512 -35.30 -17.07 -22.28
CA PRO A 512 -36.43 -17.61 -23.01
C PRO A 512 -37.42 -18.20 -22.00
N SER A 513 -38.64 -17.67 -21.98
CA SER A 513 -39.76 -18.33 -21.32
C SER A 513 -39.97 -19.67 -22.01
N GLU A 514 -40.16 -20.74 -21.25
CA GLU A 514 -40.65 -22.00 -21.81
C GLU A 514 -41.85 -21.70 -22.71
N PRO A 515 -41.93 -22.24 -23.94
CA PRO A 515 -43.20 -22.24 -24.63
C PRO A 515 -44.19 -22.95 -23.72
N LEU A 516 -45.29 -22.28 -23.40
CA LEU A 516 -46.40 -22.86 -22.68
C LEU A 516 -47.12 -23.82 -23.64
N SER A 517 -46.47 -24.95 -23.95
CA SER A 517 -47.00 -26.01 -24.79
C SER A 517 -46.11 -27.25 -24.67
N GLU A 518 -46.21 -27.90 -23.52
CA GLU A 518 -46.49 -29.34 -23.49
C GLU A 518 -47.30 -29.52 -22.21
N GLU A 519 -48.61 -29.61 -22.36
CA GLU A 519 -49.43 -30.26 -21.36
C GLU A 519 -48.74 -31.58 -21.05
N VAL A 520 -48.19 -31.69 -19.84
CA VAL A 520 -47.98 -33.00 -19.25
C VAL A 520 -49.38 -33.56 -19.11
N GLU A 521 -49.82 -34.32 -20.12
CA GLU A 521 -50.90 -35.28 -19.98
C GLU A 521 -50.55 -36.14 -18.77
N PHE A 522 -51.07 -35.74 -17.62
CA PHE A 522 -51.39 -36.67 -16.57
C PHE A 522 -52.38 -37.63 -17.21
N SER A 523 -51.89 -38.80 -17.65
CA SER A 523 -52.73 -39.96 -17.86
C SER A 523 -53.46 -40.21 -16.54
N ARG A 524 -54.66 -39.64 -16.43
CA ARG A 524 -55.68 -40.09 -15.51
C ARG A 524 -55.93 -41.54 -15.91
N LEU A 525 -55.33 -42.46 -15.17
CA LEU A 525 -55.80 -43.84 -15.15
C LEU A 525 -57.23 -43.77 -14.62
N SER A 526 -58.15 -43.93 -15.56
CA SER A 526 -59.57 -44.11 -15.37
C SER A 526 -59.80 -45.18 -14.30
N SER A 527 -60.77 -44.90 -13.45
CA SER A 527 -61.51 -45.90 -12.71
C SER A 527 -61.94 -47.01 -13.66
N ASP A 528 -61.39 -48.21 -13.48
CA ASP A 528 -62.17 -49.41 -13.70
C ASP A 528 -61.73 -50.56 -12.80
N THR A 529 -62.75 -51.19 -12.26
CA THR A 529 -62.75 -52.30 -11.33
C THR A 529 -62.21 -53.55 -12.02
N THR A 530 -61.28 -54.28 -11.39
CA THR A 530 -61.13 -55.76 -11.35
C THR A 530 -59.66 -56.23 -11.31
N ALA A 531 -59.37 -57.07 -10.30
CA ALA A 531 -58.36 -58.12 -10.21
C ALA A 531 -56.90 -57.87 -10.68
N THR A 532 -55.95 -57.73 -9.74
CA THR A 532 -54.89 -58.71 -9.41
C THR A 532 -53.79 -58.05 -8.53
N PRO A 533 -53.28 -58.72 -7.47
CA PRO A 533 -52.33 -58.11 -6.53
C PRO A 533 -50.87 -58.30 -6.95
N ASN A 534 -50.08 -57.22 -7.03
CA ASN A 534 -48.64 -57.29 -7.23
C ASN A 534 -47.86 -57.36 -5.91
N GLU A 535 -46.85 -58.24 -5.91
CA GLU A 535 -46.16 -58.92 -4.79
C GLU A 535 -45.31 -58.05 -3.83
N ILE A 536 -45.50 -56.72 -3.80
CA ILE A 536 -44.74 -55.81 -2.92
C ILE A 536 -45.51 -55.49 -1.63
N SER A 537 -46.82 -55.79 -1.60
CA SER A 537 -47.68 -55.64 -0.40
C SER A 537 -47.61 -56.83 0.58
N SER A 538 -47.03 -57.97 0.19
CA SER A 538 -46.94 -59.17 1.03
C SER A 538 -45.73 -59.18 1.98
N LEU A 539 -44.65 -58.49 1.61
CA LEU A 539 -43.44 -58.34 2.43
C LEU A 539 -43.62 -57.28 3.54
N THR A 540 -44.46 -56.27 3.32
CA THR A 540 -44.80 -55.26 4.33
C THR A 540 -45.84 -55.75 5.34
N SER A 541 -46.67 -56.75 5.01
CA SER A 541 -47.61 -57.36 5.96
C SER A 541 -46.99 -58.42 6.89
N PHE A 542 -45.83 -59.01 6.55
CA PHE A 542 -45.12 -59.96 7.43
C PHE A 542 -44.27 -59.26 8.50
N VAL A 543 -43.71 -58.08 8.19
CA VAL A 543 -42.90 -57.29 9.15
C VAL A 543 -43.77 -56.55 10.17
N ALA A 544 -45.02 -56.20 9.83
CA ALA A 544 -45.94 -55.54 10.75
C ALA A 544 -46.64 -56.50 11.74
N LYS A 545 -46.55 -57.83 11.55
CA LYS A 545 -47.20 -58.84 12.41
C LYS A 545 -46.26 -59.58 13.36
N ALA A 546 -44.95 -59.28 13.33
CA ALA A 546 -43.95 -59.85 14.25
C ALA A 546 -43.61 -58.94 15.45
N ASN A 547 -44.28 -57.78 15.58
CA ASN A 547 -44.06 -56.82 16.67
C ASN A 547 -45.30 -56.55 17.53
N ILE A 548 -46.30 -57.43 17.51
CA ILE A 548 -47.38 -57.45 18.49
C ILE A 548 -47.66 -58.91 18.87
N GLU A 549 -46.84 -59.46 19.75
CA GLU A 549 -47.21 -60.24 20.95
C GLU A 549 -46.01 -60.30 21.90
#